data_AF-A0A6P4BWA3-F1
#
_entry.id   AF-A0A6P4BWA3-F1
#
_cell.length_a   1.000
_cell.length_b   1.000
_cell.length_c   1.000
_cell.angle_alpha   90.00
_cell.angle_beta   90.00
_cell.angle_gamma   90.00
#
_symmetry.space_group_name_H-M   'P 1'
#
loop_
_entity.id
_entity.type
_entity.pdbx_description
1 polymer ?
#
loop_
_entity_poly.entity_id
_entity_poly.type
_entity_poly.pdbx_seq_one_letter_code
_entity_poly.pdbx_strand_id
1 'polypeptide(L)'
;MNALAVFMDYINRVFRPFLDKFVVVFINDILVYSKTAKEHEEHLRIMLQILKEQKSYAKLSKCEFWKEEVKFLGHVVSKGGISVDPSKVEVVMKWERPTTVTEIRSFLGLAEYYRRFIEGFSWIALPMTMLTRKEVSFVWTSECEESFQTLKQKLTSAPVLILPEPHELFKFTVMLP
;
A
#
# COMPACT_ATOMS: atom_id res chain seq x y z
N MET A 1 18.55 -1.29 10.61
CA MET A 1 18.09 -0.39 9.53
C MET A 1 17.23 -1.23 8.60
N ASN A 2 15.92 -0.97 8.53
CA ASN A 2 15.00 -1.83 7.77
C ASN A 2 15.12 -1.51 6.28
N ALA A 3 15.79 -2.37 5.50
CA ALA A 3 16.01 -2.17 4.06
C ALA A 3 14.70 -1.92 3.28
N LEU A 4 13.60 -2.55 3.71
CA LEU A 4 12.26 -2.35 3.15
C LEU A 4 11.72 -0.92 3.35
N ALA A 5 11.99 -0.30 4.50
CA ALA A 5 11.51 1.06 4.79
C ALA A 5 12.26 2.10 3.94
N VAL A 6 13.56 1.89 3.72
CA VAL A 6 14.38 2.76 2.86
C VAL A 6 13.97 2.62 1.39
N PHE A 7 13.70 1.38 0.94
CA PHE A 7 13.22 1.13 -0.42
C PHE A 7 11.83 1.76 -0.65
N MET A 8 10.92 1.65 0.32
CA MET A 8 9.61 2.28 0.21
C MET A 8 9.68 3.81 0.21
N ASP A 9 10.47 4.43 1.08
CA ASP A 9 10.62 5.90 1.09
C ASP A 9 11.18 6.41 -0.26
N TYR A 10 12.15 5.69 -0.81
CA TYR A 10 12.72 5.98 -2.12
C TYR A 10 11.72 5.88 -3.26
N ILE A 11 11.00 4.74 -3.36
CA ILE A 11 9.99 4.52 -4.39
C ILE A 11 8.86 5.56 -4.27
N ASN A 12 8.40 5.87 -3.04
CA ASN A 12 7.40 6.90 -2.83
C ASN A 12 7.87 8.28 -3.27
N ARG A 13 9.14 8.66 -3.02
CA ARG A 13 9.69 9.95 -3.45
C ARG A 13 9.76 10.07 -4.97
N VAL A 14 10.14 8.98 -5.63
CA VAL A 14 10.27 8.89 -7.09
C VAL A 14 8.90 8.96 -7.78
N PHE A 15 7.91 8.24 -7.26
CA PHE A 15 6.57 8.19 -7.86
C PHE A 15 5.61 9.26 -7.36
N ARG A 16 6.00 10.05 -6.34
CA ARG A 16 5.17 11.11 -5.75
C ARG A 16 4.45 12.01 -6.76
N PRO A 17 5.04 12.43 -7.89
CA PRO A 17 4.36 13.28 -8.87
C PRO A 17 3.19 12.59 -9.61
N PHE A 18 3.15 11.25 -9.58
CA PHE A 18 2.26 10.39 -10.34
C PHE A 18 1.29 9.57 -9.47
N LEU A 19 1.55 9.51 -8.15
CA LEU A 19 0.63 8.94 -7.16
C LEU A 19 -0.74 9.59 -7.29
N ASP A 20 -1.79 8.77 -7.20
CA ASP A 20 -3.21 9.17 -7.26
C ASP A 20 -3.65 9.79 -8.61
N LYS A 21 -2.76 9.85 -9.62
CA LYS A 21 -3.08 10.26 -10.99
C LYS A 21 -3.28 9.06 -11.91
N PHE A 22 -2.25 8.22 -12.01
CA PHE A 22 -2.25 7.01 -12.83
C PHE A 22 -1.39 5.88 -12.28
N VAL A 23 -0.79 6.08 -11.09
CA VAL A 23 0.09 5.12 -10.43
C VAL A 23 -0.41 4.88 -9.01
N VAL A 24 -0.47 3.61 -8.63
CA VAL A 24 -0.54 3.20 -7.23
C VAL A 24 0.72 2.39 -6.92
N VAL A 25 1.37 2.71 -5.82
CA VAL A 25 2.55 1.99 -5.32
C VAL A 25 2.19 1.39 -3.97
N PHE A 26 2.57 0.14 -3.73
CA PHE A 26 2.51 -0.46 -2.39
C PHE A 26 3.65 -1.43 -2.22
N ILE A 27 4.50 -1.14 -1.24
CA ILE A 27 5.70 -1.92 -0.94
C ILE A 27 6.57 -2.07 -2.19
N ASN A 28 6.44 -3.22 -2.87
CA ASN A 28 7.21 -3.62 -4.02
C ASN A 28 6.37 -3.61 -5.31
N ASP A 29 5.05 -3.53 -5.22
CA ASP A 29 4.16 -3.71 -6.35
C ASP A 29 3.74 -2.32 -6.88
N ILE A 30 3.80 -2.14 -8.20
CA ILE A 30 3.41 -0.90 -8.87
C ILE A 30 2.26 -1.19 -9.83
N LEU A 31 1.14 -0.50 -9.67
CA LEU A 31 0.01 -0.52 -10.58
C LEU A 31 -0.01 0.76 -11.40
N VAL A 32 -0.14 0.60 -12.71
CA VAL A 32 -0.41 1.68 -13.65
C VAL A 32 -1.82 1.50 -14.18
N TYR A 33 -2.61 2.56 -14.16
CA TYR A 33 -3.98 2.58 -14.70
C TYR A 33 -4.19 3.80 -15.60
N SER A 34 -4.95 3.63 -16.67
CA SER A 34 -5.21 4.71 -17.64
C SER A 34 -6.58 4.55 -18.29
N LYS A 35 -7.23 5.65 -18.70
CA LYS A 35 -8.60 5.61 -19.27
C LYS A 35 -8.65 5.18 -20.73
N THR A 36 -7.53 5.27 -21.45
CA THR A 36 -7.43 4.84 -22.84
C THR A 36 -6.13 4.08 -23.08
N ALA A 37 -6.09 3.26 -24.13
CA ALA A 37 -4.87 2.56 -24.52
C ALA A 37 -3.71 3.52 -24.84
N LYS A 38 -4.02 4.68 -25.44
CA LYS A 38 -3.03 5.72 -25.77
C LYS A 38 -2.44 6.37 -24.52
N GLU A 39 -3.28 6.69 -23.55
CA GLU A 39 -2.80 7.15 -22.23
C GLU A 39 -1.99 6.07 -21.51
N HIS A 40 -2.38 4.80 -21.66
CA HIS A 40 -1.66 3.69 -21.05
C HIS A 40 -0.26 3.50 -21.61
N GLU A 41 -0.10 3.67 -22.93
CA GLU A 41 1.22 3.66 -23.55
C GLU A 41 2.12 4.78 -22.99
N GLU A 42 1.59 5.99 -22.86
CA GLU A 42 2.35 7.14 -22.35
C GLU A 42 2.70 6.96 -20.86
N HIS A 43 1.74 6.52 -20.05
CA HIS A 43 1.99 6.22 -18.63
C HIS A 43 3.04 5.12 -18.45
N LEU A 44 2.99 4.05 -19.26
CA LEU A 44 4.01 3.01 -19.22
C LEU A 44 5.38 3.53 -19.65
N ARG A 45 5.45 4.39 -20.67
CA ARG A 45 6.70 5.02 -21.11
C ARG A 45 7.33 5.84 -19.99
N ILE A 46 6.55 6.69 -19.32
CA ILE A 46 7.00 7.47 -18.16
C ILE A 46 7.52 6.54 -17.06
N MET A 47 6.76 5.49 -16.73
CA MET A 47 7.11 4.56 -15.65
C MET A 47 8.38 3.77 -15.93
N LEU A 48 8.51 3.23 -17.14
CA LEU A 48 9.71 2.50 -17.56
C LEU A 48 10.94 3.41 -17.61
N GLN A 49 10.78 4.67 -18.01
CA GLN A 49 11.85 5.66 -18.02
C GLN A 49 12.35 5.96 -16.59
N ILE A 50 11.42 6.18 -15.65
CA ILE A 50 11.74 6.38 -14.24
C ILE A 50 12.47 5.17 -13.66
N LEU A 51 11.95 3.96 -13.88
CA LEU A 51 12.57 2.71 -13.41
C LEU A 51 14.01 2.56 -13.94
N LYS A 52 14.21 2.88 -15.23
CA LYS A 52 15.52 2.87 -15.87
C LYS A 52 16.48 3.88 -15.24
N GLU A 53 16.04 5.11 -14.99
CA GLU A 53 16.85 6.16 -14.35
C GLU A 53 17.23 5.79 -12.91
N GLN A 54 16.32 5.14 -12.20
CA GLN A 54 16.54 4.65 -10.84
C GLN A 54 17.32 3.32 -10.78
N LYS A 55 17.77 2.77 -11.92
CA LYS A 55 18.43 1.45 -12.03
C LYS A 55 17.67 0.33 -11.32
N SER A 56 16.34 0.46 -11.26
CA SER A 56 15.44 -0.46 -10.60
C SER A 56 14.66 -1.19 -11.68
N TYR A 57 14.85 -2.50 -11.81
CA TYR A 57 14.30 -3.28 -12.91
C TYR A 57 13.14 -4.15 -12.41
N ALA A 58 11.98 -4.02 -13.05
CA ALA A 58 10.89 -4.96 -12.85
C ALA A 58 11.24 -6.28 -13.53
N LYS A 59 10.93 -7.41 -12.88
CA LYS A 59 11.11 -8.72 -13.48
C LYS A 59 9.96 -8.96 -14.46
N LEU A 60 10.25 -8.87 -15.76
CA LEU A 60 9.25 -8.97 -16.83
C LEU A 60 8.34 -10.19 -16.71
N SER A 61 8.88 -11.34 -16.28
CA SER A 61 8.10 -12.59 -16.10
C SER A 61 7.08 -12.54 -14.96
N LYS A 62 7.11 -11.49 -14.12
CA LYS A 62 6.12 -11.22 -13.09
C LYS A 62 5.22 -10.02 -13.43
N CYS A 63 5.47 -9.32 -14.53
CA CYS A 63 4.66 -8.18 -14.92
C CYS A 63 3.44 -8.63 -15.74
N GLU A 64 2.30 -8.01 -15.49
CA GLU A 64 1.07 -8.23 -16.24
C GLU A 64 0.71 -6.94 -16.97
N PHE A 65 0.68 -6.98 -18.31
CA PHE A 65 0.46 -5.80 -19.13
C PHE A 65 -0.90 -5.82 -19.83
N TRP A 66 -1.47 -4.63 -20.07
CA TRP A 66 -2.64 -4.41 -20.91
C TRP A 66 -3.90 -5.18 -20.51
N LYS A 67 -4.06 -5.43 -19.21
CA LYS A 67 -5.18 -6.19 -18.65
C LYS A 67 -6.39 -5.29 -18.42
N GLU A 68 -7.57 -5.90 -18.43
CA GLU A 68 -8.84 -5.23 -18.08
C GLU A 68 -9.19 -5.43 -16.60
N GLU A 69 -8.60 -6.43 -15.97
CA GLU A 69 -8.60 -6.68 -14.54
C GLU A 69 -7.23 -7.20 -14.11
N VAL A 70 -6.76 -6.77 -12.95
CA VAL A 70 -5.49 -7.21 -12.38
C VAL A 70 -5.62 -7.46 -10.89
N LYS A 71 -4.85 -8.43 -10.41
CA LYS A 71 -4.66 -8.60 -8.96
C LYS A 71 -3.53 -7.68 -8.52
N PHE A 72 -3.85 -6.72 -7.66
CA PHE A 72 -2.91 -5.73 -7.16
C PHE A 72 -3.10 -5.55 -5.65
N LEU A 73 -2.06 -5.82 -4.86
CA LEU A 73 -2.01 -5.63 -3.39
C LEU A 73 -2.99 -6.47 -2.61
N GLY A 74 -3.36 -7.58 -3.21
CA GLY A 74 -4.49 -8.29 -2.71
C GLY A 74 -5.78 -7.47 -2.85
N HIS A 75 -6.02 -6.93 -4.04
CA HIS A 75 -7.30 -6.47 -4.54
C HIS A 75 -7.44 -6.89 -6.01
N VAL A 76 -8.63 -7.26 -6.49
CA VAL A 76 -8.93 -7.26 -7.92
C VAL A 76 -9.32 -5.85 -8.31
N VAL A 77 -8.45 -5.23 -9.10
CA VAL A 77 -8.68 -3.92 -9.71
C VAL A 77 -9.26 -4.15 -11.08
N SER A 78 -10.44 -3.59 -11.32
CA SER A 78 -11.16 -3.71 -12.59
C SER A 78 -11.83 -2.39 -12.96
N LYS A 79 -12.46 -2.37 -14.12
CA LYS A 79 -13.41 -1.32 -14.53
C LYS A 79 -14.50 -1.04 -13.49
N GLY A 80 -15.00 -2.06 -12.81
CA GLY A 80 -16.06 -1.96 -11.82
C GLY A 80 -15.62 -1.40 -10.47
N GLY A 81 -14.34 -1.04 -10.34
CA GLY A 81 -13.72 -0.61 -9.09
C GLY A 81 -12.79 -1.67 -8.52
N ILE A 82 -12.44 -1.47 -7.25
CA ILE A 82 -11.41 -2.24 -6.56
C ILE A 82 -12.08 -3.12 -5.51
N SER A 83 -11.91 -4.43 -5.63
CA SER A 83 -12.41 -5.42 -4.67
C SER A 83 -11.24 -6.09 -3.96
N VAL A 84 -11.34 -6.39 -2.67
CA VAL A 84 -10.26 -7.00 -1.89
C VAL A 84 -9.97 -8.45 -2.33
N ASP A 85 -8.69 -8.79 -2.55
CA ASP A 85 -8.18 -10.16 -2.62
C ASP A 85 -8.06 -10.67 -1.16
N PRO A 86 -8.72 -11.78 -0.85
CA PRO A 86 -8.76 -12.31 0.49
C PRO A 86 -7.38 -12.64 1.08
N SER A 87 -6.37 -12.92 0.25
CA SER A 87 -5.08 -13.50 0.69
C SER A 87 -4.14 -12.51 1.39
N LYS A 88 -4.10 -11.21 1.02
CA LYS A 88 -3.28 -10.20 1.73
C LYS A 88 -4.02 -9.48 2.84
N VAL A 89 -5.35 -9.35 2.74
CA VAL A 89 -6.18 -9.00 3.91
C VAL A 89 -6.05 -10.06 4.98
N GLU A 90 -5.93 -11.34 4.62
CA GLU A 90 -5.57 -12.38 5.56
C GLU A 90 -4.25 -12.10 6.29
N VAL A 91 -3.21 -11.55 5.65
CA VAL A 91 -1.93 -11.29 6.34
C VAL A 91 -2.07 -10.19 7.39
N VAL A 92 -2.79 -9.10 7.09
CA VAL A 92 -3.06 -8.04 8.07
C VAL A 92 -4.03 -8.55 9.14
N MET A 93 -5.07 -9.31 8.78
CA MET A 93 -6.03 -9.92 9.71
C MET A 93 -5.42 -11.00 10.60
N LYS A 94 -4.47 -11.78 10.09
CA LYS A 94 -3.72 -12.81 10.82
C LYS A 94 -2.49 -12.26 11.54
N TRP A 95 -2.20 -10.96 11.40
CA TRP A 95 -1.10 -10.34 12.13
C TRP A 95 -1.32 -10.54 13.63
N GLU A 96 -0.40 -11.28 14.26
CA GLU A 96 -0.48 -11.64 15.67
C GLU A 96 -0.24 -10.41 16.55
N ARG A 97 -0.73 -10.47 17.80
CA ARG A 97 -0.48 -9.41 18.77
C ARG A 97 1.03 -9.16 18.90
N PRO A 98 1.52 -7.93 18.67
CA PRO A 98 2.91 -7.58 18.93
C PRO A 98 3.28 -7.84 20.39
N THR A 99 4.39 -8.53 20.60
CA THR A 99 4.96 -8.81 21.93
C THR A 99 6.21 -7.99 22.24
N THR A 100 6.75 -7.29 21.23
CA THR A 100 7.94 -6.46 21.36
C THR A 100 7.74 -5.04 20.81
N VAL A 101 8.52 -4.09 21.33
CA VAL A 101 8.56 -2.71 20.83
C VAL A 101 8.92 -2.65 19.33
N THR A 102 9.78 -3.56 18.88
CA THR A 102 10.20 -3.65 17.48
C THR A 102 9.05 -4.07 16.58
N GLU A 103 8.24 -5.04 17.01
CA GLU A 103 7.03 -5.46 16.28
C GLU A 103 5.98 -4.35 16.23
N ILE A 104 5.76 -3.63 17.34
CA ILE A 104 4.86 -2.47 17.36
C ILE A 104 5.32 -1.42 16.34
N ARG A 105 6.60 -1.06 16.33
CA ARG A 105 7.14 -0.09 15.36
C ARG A 105 7.00 -0.57 13.91
N SER A 106 7.12 -1.87 13.68
CA SER A 106 6.96 -2.46 12.34
C SER A 106 5.51 -2.36 11.87
N PHE A 107 4.55 -2.69 12.74
CA PHE A 107 3.12 -2.55 12.46
C PHE A 107 2.72 -1.08 12.27
N LEU A 108 3.11 -0.19 13.19
CA LEU A 108 2.81 1.25 13.10
C LEU A 108 3.44 1.88 11.87
N GLY A 109 4.64 1.46 11.46
CA GLY A 109 5.28 1.95 10.24
C GLY A 109 4.49 1.59 8.97
N LEU A 110 3.89 0.39 8.92
CA LEU A 110 2.97 0.02 7.86
C LEU A 110 1.68 0.87 7.93
N ALA A 111 1.10 0.99 9.12
CA ALA A 111 -0.18 1.69 9.31
C ALA A 111 -0.06 3.20 9.02
N GLU A 112 1.08 3.80 9.35
CA GLU A 112 1.38 5.22 9.13
C GLU A 112 1.45 5.57 7.64
N TYR A 113 1.88 4.64 6.80
CA TYR A 113 1.83 4.83 5.34
C TYR A 113 0.40 5.07 4.84
N TYR A 114 -0.58 4.37 5.41
CA TYR A 114 -2.01 4.50 5.07
C TYR A 114 -2.75 5.55 5.90
N ARG A 115 -2.05 6.32 6.75
CA ARG A 115 -2.68 7.30 7.66
C ARG A 115 -3.67 8.23 6.97
N ARG A 116 -3.44 8.59 5.69
CA ARG A 116 -4.28 9.52 4.93
C ARG A 116 -5.68 8.95 4.62
N PHE A 117 -5.81 7.62 4.66
CA PHE A 117 -7.04 6.88 4.37
C PHE A 117 -7.73 6.38 5.65
N ILE A 118 -7.08 6.57 6.80
CA ILE A 118 -7.58 6.11 8.10
C ILE A 118 -8.00 7.34 8.90
N GLU A 119 -9.30 7.63 8.89
CA GLU A 119 -9.87 8.71 9.70
C GLU A 119 -9.58 8.46 11.19
N GLY A 120 -9.05 9.49 11.86
CA GLY A 120 -8.68 9.43 13.27
C GLY A 120 -7.38 8.65 13.55
N PHE A 121 -6.55 8.37 12.54
CA PHE A 121 -5.34 7.54 12.69
C PHE A 121 -4.51 7.87 13.93
N SER A 122 -4.17 9.16 14.13
CA SER A 122 -3.32 9.58 15.25
C SER A 122 -3.92 9.24 16.61
N TRP A 123 -5.25 9.30 16.75
CA TRP A 123 -5.95 8.94 17.98
C TRP A 123 -5.93 7.43 18.19
N ILE A 124 -6.23 6.67 17.14
CA ILE A 124 -6.28 5.21 17.19
C ILE A 124 -4.88 4.63 17.46
N ALA A 125 -3.82 5.18 16.86
CA ALA A 125 -2.44 4.69 17.02
C ALA A 125 -1.79 5.12 18.34
N LEU A 126 -2.39 6.03 19.10
CA LEU A 126 -1.78 6.65 20.27
C LEU A 126 -1.37 5.64 21.37
N PRO A 127 -2.24 4.70 21.81
CA PRO A 127 -1.88 3.73 22.85
C PRO A 127 -0.67 2.88 22.47
N MET A 128 -0.64 2.39 21.23
CA MET A 128 0.50 1.63 20.71
C MET A 128 1.76 2.48 20.55
N THR A 129 1.63 3.75 20.16
CA THR A 129 2.77 4.67 20.02
C THR A 129 3.44 4.94 21.37
N MET A 130 2.66 5.02 22.46
CA MET A 130 3.18 5.18 23.82
C MET A 130 4.11 4.04 24.22
N LEU A 131 3.77 2.79 23.86
CA LEU A 131 4.60 1.60 24.13
C LEU A 131 5.95 1.61 23.42
N THR A 132 6.18 2.52 22.47
CA THR A 132 7.46 2.63 21.74
C THR A 132 8.46 3.59 22.39
N ARG A 133 8.08 4.29 23.46
CA ARG A 133 8.92 5.29 24.16
C ARG A 133 9.94 4.61 25.07
N LYS A 134 11.14 5.19 25.19
CA LYS A 134 12.30 4.61 25.91
C LYS A 134 12.09 4.39 27.41
N GLU A 135 11.13 5.08 28.02
CA GLU A 135 10.91 5.10 29.48
C GLU A 135 9.58 4.45 29.89
N VAL A 136 8.90 3.77 28.96
CA VAL A 136 7.60 3.13 29.21
C VAL A 136 7.81 1.63 29.29
N SER A 137 7.32 1.01 30.37
CA SER A 137 7.28 -0.45 30.47
C SER A 137 6.34 -1.02 29.41
N PHE A 138 6.76 -2.13 28.78
CA PHE A 138 5.92 -2.80 27.80
C PHE A 138 4.77 -3.52 28.52
N VAL A 139 3.61 -2.86 28.58
CA VAL A 139 2.39 -3.42 29.14
C VAL A 139 1.30 -3.32 28.08
N TRP A 140 0.93 -4.47 27.50
CA TRP A 140 -0.14 -4.51 26.49
C TRP A 140 -1.51 -4.37 27.17
N THR A 141 -2.07 -3.16 27.13
CA THR A 141 -3.38 -2.85 27.74
C THR A 141 -4.54 -3.22 26.82
N SER A 142 -5.76 -3.20 27.34
CA SER A 142 -6.99 -3.32 26.54
C SER A 142 -7.09 -2.24 25.46
N GLU A 143 -6.65 -1.01 25.76
CA GLU A 143 -6.60 0.09 24.79
C GLU A 143 -5.62 -0.22 23.65
N CYS A 144 -4.47 -0.84 23.95
CA CYS A 144 -3.53 -1.26 22.91
C CYS A 144 -4.13 -2.35 22.02
N GLU A 145 -4.88 -3.29 22.59
CA GLU A 145 -5.60 -4.31 21.82
C GLU A 145 -6.66 -3.70 20.92
N GLU A 146 -7.48 -2.79 21.45
CA GLU A 146 -8.53 -2.10 20.69
C GLU A 146 -7.93 -1.28 19.55
N SER A 147 -6.86 -0.53 19.81
CA SER A 147 -6.09 0.19 18.79
C SER A 147 -5.58 -0.74 17.69
N PHE A 148 -5.00 -1.88 18.07
CA PHE A 148 -4.44 -2.84 17.13
C PHE A 148 -5.53 -3.44 16.23
N GLN A 149 -6.65 -3.88 16.80
CA GLN A 149 -7.76 -4.46 16.03
C GLN A 149 -8.45 -3.40 15.16
N THR A 150 -8.64 -2.19 15.67
CA THR A 150 -9.23 -1.08 14.90
C THR A 150 -8.35 -0.72 13.70
N LEU A 151 -7.03 -0.66 13.87
CA LEU A 151 -6.10 -0.41 12.76
C LEU A 151 -6.12 -1.57 11.76
N LYS A 152 -6.14 -2.83 12.21
CA LYS A 152 -6.28 -3.99 11.31
C LYS A 152 -7.58 -3.93 10.51
N GLN A 153 -8.70 -3.62 11.15
CA GLN A 153 -9.98 -3.46 10.47
C GLN A 153 -9.90 -2.31 9.46
N LYS A 154 -9.45 -1.12 9.86
CA LYS A 154 -9.38 0.04 8.94
C LYS A 154 -8.38 -0.18 7.81
N LEU A 155 -7.27 -0.87 8.03
CA LEU A 155 -6.33 -1.25 6.96
C LEU A 155 -6.91 -2.24 5.96
N THR A 156 -7.91 -3.03 6.37
CA THR A 156 -8.54 -4.07 5.54
C THR A 156 -9.90 -3.66 4.99
N SER A 157 -10.52 -2.64 5.58
CA SER A 157 -11.84 -2.11 5.22
C SER A 157 -11.78 -0.72 4.57
N ALA A 158 -10.65 -0.03 4.59
CA ALA A 158 -10.54 1.30 4.00
C ALA A 158 -10.68 1.24 2.47
N PRO A 159 -11.32 2.25 1.87
CA PRO A 159 -11.32 2.43 0.43
C PRO A 159 -9.98 3.09 0.06
N VAL A 160 -8.87 2.34 0.16
CA VAL A 160 -7.52 2.83 -0.18
C VAL A 160 -7.39 3.18 -1.68
N LEU A 161 -8.45 2.96 -2.45
CA LEU A 161 -8.40 2.68 -3.87
C LEU A 161 -9.72 3.10 -4.56
N ILE A 162 -10.23 4.29 -4.23
CA ILE A 162 -11.25 4.93 -5.09
C ILE A 162 -10.51 5.50 -6.29
N LEU A 163 -10.53 4.76 -7.41
CA LEU A 163 -10.18 5.34 -8.71
C LEU A 163 -11.14 6.51 -8.96
N PRO A 164 -10.66 7.69 -9.40
CA PRO A 164 -11.53 8.81 -9.72
C PRO A 164 -12.45 8.42 -10.90
N GLU A 165 -13.70 8.15 -10.55
CA GLU A 165 -14.87 7.78 -11.36
C GLU A 165 -14.77 6.49 -12.22
N PRO A 166 -15.62 5.46 -11.95
CA PRO A 166 -15.56 4.13 -12.58
C PRO A 166 -16.20 4.04 -13.97
N HIS A 167 -16.37 5.14 -14.71
CA HIS A 167 -17.26 5.15 -15.88
C HIS A 167 -16.62 4.93 -17.26
N GLU A 168 -15.30 4.74 -17.39
CA GLU A 168 -14.68 4.53 -18.73
C GLU A 168 -13.57 3.46 -18.78
N LEU A 169 -13.13 3.12 -20.01
CA LEU A 169 -12.31 1.97 -20.40
C LEU A 169 -10.89 1.94 -19.81
N PHE A 170 -10.74 1.50 -18.56
CA PHE A 170 -9.40 1.37 -17.98
C PHE A 170 -8.57 0.22 -18.59
N LYS A 171 -7.30 0.51 -18.91
CA LYS A 171 -6.24 -0.49 -19.11
C LYS A 171 -5.33 -0.49 -17.89
N PHE A 172 -4.95 -1.68 -17.42
CA PHE A 172 -4.15 -1.88 -16.23
C PHE A 172 -2.85 -2.61 -16.56
N THR A 173 -1.77 -2.19 -15.91
CA THR A 173 -0.50 -2.92 -15.90
C THR A 173 0.01 -3.02 -14.46
N VAL A 174 0.37 -4.23 -14.03
CA VAL A 174 1.07 -4.46 -12.77
C VAL A 174 2.52 -4.76 -13.06
N MET A 175 3.42 -3.98 -12.47
CA MET A 175 4.85 -4.23 -12.49
C MET A 175 5.30 -4.77 -11.13
N LEU A 176 5.94 -5.94 -11.17
CA LEU A 176 6.50 -6.60 -10.00
C LEU A 176 8.04 -6.65 -10.14
N PRO A 177 8.81 -6.29 -9.12
CA PRO A 177 10.25 -6.48 -9.07
C PRO A 177 10.67 -7.96 -8.98
#